data_AF-A0A3D2UWV8-F1
#
_entry.id   AF-A0A3D2UWV8-F1
#
_cell.length_a   1.000
_cell.length_b   1.000
_cell.length_c   1.000
_cell.angle_alpha   90.00
_cell.angle_beta   90.00
_cell.angle_gamma   90.00
#
_symmetry.space_group_name_H-M   'P 1'
#
loop_
_entity.id
_entity.type
_entity.pdbx_description
1 polymer ?
#
loop_
_entity_poly.entity_id
_entity_poly.type
_entity_poly.pdbx_seq_one_letter_code
_entity_poly.pdbx_strand_id
1 'polypeptide(L)'
;VALDRLCDLRVHLSIEGDQDSLPGLPPPPCSVDQRIKLVKEFALRGIKVVVCMSPLYPLRDPDYFFSRITESGASAVVIDHFIEGDGTQDGSRTKRTRLPLAIKSFDEQALELSYREKVAAIARNYLPVGISAPGFAGVYSSKVVSIAEKT
;
A
#
# COMPACT_ATOMS: atom_id res chain seq x y z
N VAL A 1 5.67 30.55 -0.50
CA VAL A 1 6.76 29.60 -0.90
C VAL A 1 6.16 28.20 -0.89
N ALA A 2 6.44 27.37 -1.88
CA ALA A 2 5.93 25.99 -1.91
C ALA A 2 6.69 25.15 -0.85
N LEU A 3 5.96 24.41 -0.01
CA LEU A 3 6.51 23.79 1.21
C LEU A 3 7.55 22.69 0.90
N ASP A 4 7.37 22.00 -0.21
CA ASP A 4 8.29 21.01 -0.80
C ASP A 4 9.66 21.58 -1.18
N ARG A 5 9.80 22.91 -1.28
CA ARG A 5 11.09 23.59 -1.51
C ARG A 5 11.81 23.99 -0.23
N LEU A 6 11.14 23.86 0.91
CA LEU A 6 11.65 24.25 2.23
C LEU A 6 11.96 23.04 3.12
N CYS A 7 11.38 21.89 2.81
CA CYS A 7 11.65 20.63 3.49
C CYS A 7 11.48 19.44 2.53
N ASP A 8 12.03 18.28 2.91
CA ASP A 8 11.70 17.02 2.23
C ASP A 8 10.25 16.63 2.61
N LEU A 9 9.31 17.09 1.78
CA LEU A 9 7.89 16.82 1.96
C LEU A 9 7.51 15.56 1.20
N ARG A 10 6.85 14.63 1.91
CA ARG A 10 6.11 13.51 1.31
C ARG A 10 4.70 13.44 1.88
N VAL A 11 3.75 13.07 1.04
CA VAL A 11 2.36 12.84 1.45
C VAL A 11 2.09 11.34 1.41
N HIS A 12 1.62 10.80 2.53
CA HIS A 12 1.15 9.43 2.63
C HIS A 12 -0.36 9.41 2.37
N LEU A 13 -0.81 8.58 1.43
CA LEU A 13 -2.20 8.50 1.03
C LEU A 13 -2.67 7.05 1.13
N SER A 14 -3.68 6.80 1.98
CA SER A 14 -4.18 5.45 2.22
C SER A 14 -5.01 4.93 1.05
N ILE A 15 -4.56 3.81 0.47
CA ILE A 15 -5.28 2.99 -0.50
C ILE A 15 -5.03 1.53 -0.08
N GLU A 16 -5.94 0.97 0.69
CA GLU A 16 -5.76 -0.30 1.39
C GLU A 16 -5.76 -1.51 0.44
N GLY A 17 -6.45 -1.39 -0.69
CA GLY A 17 -6.48 -2.38 -1.76
C GLY A 17 -7.18 -1.88 -3.02
N ASP A 18 -7.55 -2.80 -3.90
CA ASP A 18 -8.14 -2.55 -5.22
C ASP A 18 -9.68 -2.59 -5.23
N GLN A 19 -10.29 -2.60 -4.05
CA GLN A 19 -11.73 -2.69 -3.87
C GLN A 19 -12.23 -1.54 -3.01
N ASP A 20 -13.36 -0.95 -3.40
CA ASP A 20 -13.99 0.12 -2.62
C ASP A 20 -14.52 -0.40 -1.28
N SER A 21 -15.00 -1.62 -1.22
CA SER A 21 -15.61 -2.16 0.00
C SER A 21 -15.22 -3.61 0.23
N LEU A 22 -15.01 -3.96 1.50
CA LEU A 22 -15.04 -5.36 1.95
C LEU A 22 -16.43 -5.67 2.56
N PRO A 23 -16.97 -6.89 2.36
CA PRO A 23 -18.26 -7.28 2.93
C PRO A 23 -18.32 -7.07 4.45
N GLY A 24 -19.38 -6.42 4.93
CA GLY A 24 -19.62 -6.23 6.37
C GLY A 24 -18.87 -5.05 7.01
N LEU A 25 -18.08 -4.28 6.25
CA LEU A 25 -17.50 -3.01 6.68
C LEU A 25 -18.35 -1.82 6.19
N PRO A 26 -18.29 -0.67 6.89
CA PRO A 26 -18.91 0.56 6.38
C PRO A 26 -18.29 0.95 5.02
N PRO A 27 -19.06 1.60 4.13
CA PRO A 27 -18.52 2.08 2.87
C PRO A 27 -17.43 3.14 3.14
N PRO A 28 -16.38 3.21 2.31
CA PRO A 28 -15.38 4.24 2.43
C PRO A 28 -15.97 5.61 2.06
N PRO A 29 -15.37 6.71 2.53
CA PRO A 29 -15.83 8.06 2.18
C PRO A 29 -15.58 8.42 0.71
N CYS A 30 -14.72 7.67 0.01
CA CYS A 30 -14.37 7.86 -1.40
C CYS A 30 -13.89 6.56 -2.03
N SER A 31 -13.96 6.46 -3.36
CA SER A 31 -13.53 5.26 -4.09
C SER A 31 -12.01 5.17 -4.22
N VAL A 32 -11.51 3.97 -4.50
CA VAL A 32 -10.13 3.68 -4.91
C VAL A 32 -9.75 4.55 -6.11
N ASP A 33 -10.64 4.68 -7.10
CA ASP A 33 -10.40 5.52 -8.28
C ASP A 33 -10.21 6.99 -7.94
N GLN A 34 -11.03 7.54 -7.04
CA GLN A 34 -10.88 8.93 -6.57
C GLN A 34 -9.54 9.13 -5.86
N ARG A 35 -9.11 8.15 -5.06
CA ARG A 35 -7.82 8.19 -4.36
C ARG A 35 -6.63 8.09 -5.32
N ILE A 36 -6.67 7.20 -6.31
CA ILE A 36 -5.63 7.10 -7.35
C ILE A 36 -5.57 8.37 -8.20
N LYS A 37 -6.73 8.98 -8.52
CA LYS A 37 -6.77 10.28 -9.19
C LYS A 37 -6.09 11.37 -8.36
N LEU A 38 -6.31 11.38 -7.04
CA LEU A 38 -5.68 12.34 -6.13
C LEU A 38 -4.15 12.16 -6.08
N VAL A 39 -3.65 10.91 -6.09
CA VAL A 39 -2.21 10.64 -6.22
C VAL A 39 -1.65 11.29 -7.48
N LYS A 40 -2.33 11.13 -8.62
CA LYS A 40 -1.95 11.75 -9.89
C LYS A 40 -1.95 13.27 -9.83
N GLU A 41 -2.95 13.88 -9.21
CA GLU A 41 -3.02 15.33 -9.05
C GLU A 41 -1.89 15.89 -8.17
N PHE A 42 -1.45 15.16 -7.15
CA PHE A 42 -0.30 15.53 -6.33
C PHE A 42 1.02 15.34 -7.09
N ALA A 43 1.19 14.20 -7.77
CA ALA A 43 2.38 13.92 -8.57
C ALA A 43 2.58 14.96 -9.68
N LEU A 44 1.51 15.37 -10.38
CA LEU A 44 1.56 16.43 -11.41
C LEU A 44 1.99 17.80 -10.86
N ARG A 45 1.86 18.02 -9.55
CA ARG A 45 2.32 19.24 -8.85
C ARG A 45 3.74 19.09 -8.28
N GLY A 46 4.41 17.97 -8.53
CA GLY A 46 5.76 17.68 -8.04
C GLY A 46 5.82 17.19 -6.59
N ILE A 47 4.68 16.86 -5.97
CA ILE A 47 4.63 16.37 -4.60
C ILE A 47 4.95 14.86 -4.60
N LYS A 48 5.93 14.44 -3.78
CA LYS A 48 6.20 13.01 -3.56
C LYS A 48 5.03 12.38 -2.81
N VAL A 49 4.40 11.38 -3.43
CA VAL A 49 3.28 10.65 -2.83
C VAL A 49 3.69 9.20 -2.55
N VAL A 50 3.40 8.71 -1.36
CA VAL A 50 3.57 7.32 -0.97
C VAL A 50 2.18 6.75 -0.75
N VAL A 51 1.83 5.69 -1.48
CA VAL A 51 0.55 5.01 -1.31
C VAL A 51 0.67 4.00 -0.17
N CYS A 52 -0.26 4.03 0.77
CA CYS A 52 -0.21 3.22 1.98
C CYS A 52 -1.33 2.18 2.01
N MET A 53 -0.94 0.91 2.04
CA MET A 53 -1.82 -0.23 2.25
C MET A 53 -1.69 -0.63 3.72
N SER A 54 -2.39 0.09 4.61
CA SER A 54 -2.31 -0.07 6.07
C SER A 54 -3.69 0.12 6.72
N PRO A 55 -4.38 -0.97 7.10
CA PRO A 55 -3.97 -2.36 6.90
C PRO A 55 -4.13 -2.78 5.42
N LEU A 56 -3.27 -3.68 4.96
CA LEU A 56 -3.37 -4.33 3.64
C LEU A 56 -4.69 -5.12 3.53
N TYR A 57 -5.51 -4.76 2.55
CA TYR A 57 -6.70 -5.54 2.18
C TYR A 57 -6.36 -6.60 1.14
N PRO A 58 -7.17 -7.67 1.03
CA PRO A 58 -6.98 -8.64 -0.03
C PRO A 58 -7.24 -8.00 -1.40
N LEU A 59 -6.29 -8.21 -2.31
CA LEU A 59 -6.33 -7.69 -3.67
C LEU A 59 -6.96 -8.72 -4.62
N ARG A 60 -7.81 -8.25 -5.53
CA ARG A 60 -8.38 -9.07 -6.61
C ARG A 60 -7.37 -9.30 -7.74
N ASP A 61 -6.68 -8.24 -8.15
CA ASP A 61 -5.65 -8.27 -9.19
C ASP A 61 -4.47 -7.40 -8.76
N PRO A 62 -3.49 -7.98 -8.04
CA PRO A 62 -2.34 -7.24 -7.54
C PRO A 62 -1.52 -6.56 -8.65
N ASP A 63 -1.31 -7.23 -9.78
CA ASP A 63 -0.50 -6.72 -10.89
C ASP A 63 -1.18 -5.50 -11.54
N TYR A 64 -2.48 -5.61 -11.84
CA TYR A 64 -3.24 -4.48 -12.35
C TYR A 64 -3.37 -3.33 -11.33
N PHE A 65 -3.50 -3.66 -10.04
CA PHE A 65 -3.53 -2.64 -9.01
C PHE A 65 -2.22 -1.85 -8.96
N PHE A 66 -1.08 -2.52 -8.90
CA PHE A 66 0.21 -1.83 -8.82
C PHE A 66 0.59 -1.11 -10.12
N SER A 67 0.21 -1.62 -11.29
CA SER A 67 0.39 -0.88 -12.55
C SER A 67 -0.34 0.46 -12.51
N ARG A 68 -1.58 0.48 -12.02
CA ARG A 68 -2.35 1.72 -11.83
C ARG A 68 -1.74 2.68 -10.82
N ILE A 69 -1.18 2.16 -9.72
CA ILE A 69 -0.49 3.00 -8.75
C ILE A 69 0.77 3.62 -9.37
N THR A 70 1.55 2.86 -10.15
CA THR A 70 2.72 3.40 -10.87
C THR A 70 2.33 4.44 -11.90
N GLU A 71 1.31 4.18 -12.71
CA GLU A 71 0.79 5.11 -13.73
C GLU A 71 0.25 6.42 -13.13
N SER A 72 -0.18 6.39 -11.87
CA SER A 72 -0.58 7.61 -11.15
C SER A 72 0.59 8.51 -10.77
N GLY A 73 1.84 8.04 -10.84
CA GLY A 73 3.03 8.80 -10.45
C GLY A 73 3.37 8.71 -8.97
N ALA A 74 2.86 7.70 -8.26
CA ALA A 74 3.29 7.39 -6.90
C ALA A 74 4.81 7.16 -6.84
N SER A 75 5.46 7.65 -5.79
CA SER A 75 6.92 7.52 -5.61
C SER A 75 7.33 6.20 -4.94
N ALA A 76 6.44 5.64 -4.12
CA ALA A 76 6.63 4.36 -3.42
C ALA A 76 5.29 3.83 -2.93
N VAL A 77 5.28 2.58 -2.47
CA VAL A 77 4.20 2.00 -1.67
C VAL A 77 4.69 1.59 -0.29
N VAL A 78 3.83 1.70 0.71
CA VAL A 78 4.04 1.09 2.04
C VAL A 78 2.98 0.03 2.23
N ILE A 79 3.42 -1.17 2.58
CA ILE A 79 2.54 -2.32 2.81
C ILE A 79 2.66 -2.71 4.27
N ASP A 80 1.53 -2.73 4.96
CA ASP A 80 1.46 -2.96 6.39
C ASP A 80 0.29 -3.87 6.70
N HIS A 81 0.58 -5.00 7.35
CA HIS A 81 -0.45 -5.98 7.72
C HIS A 81 -1.04 -5.60 9.08
N PHE A 82 -2.27 -6.01 9.38
CA PHE A 82 -2.83 -5.73 10.71
C PHE A 82 -2.10 -6.48 11.84
N ILE A 83 -1.50 -7.64 11.52
CA ILE A 83 -0.51 -8.29 12.39
C ILE A 83 0.77 -7.46 12.32
N GLU A 84 1.32 -7.08 13.48
CA GLU A 84 2.41 -6.10 13.65
C GLU A 84 2.03 -4.63 13.37
N GLY A 85 1.07 -4.35 12.48
CA GLY A 85 0.67 -2.98 12.12
C GLY A 85 -0.34 -2.32 13.06
N ASP A 86 -1.07 -3.08 13.89
CA ASP A 86 -2.06 -2.52 14.84
C ASP A 86 -1.47 -2.06 16.19
N GLY A 87 -0.14 -2.09 16.30
CA GLY A 87 0.61 -1.77 17.52
C GLY A 87 0.70 -2.92 18.52
N THR A 88 0.20 -4.12 18.18
CA THR A 88 0.43 -5.37 18.93
C THR A 88 1.28 -6.33 18.11
N GLN A 89 1.97 -7.25 18.79
CA GLN A 89 2.81 -8.24 18.12
C GLN A 89 2.01 -9.21 17.25
N ASP A 90 0.75 -9.49 17.61
CA ASP A 90 -0.05 -10.56 17.04
C ASP A 90 -1.33 -10.09 16.33
N GLY A 91 -1.54 -8.78 16.22
CA GLY A 91 -2.76 -8.20 15.63
C GLY A 91 -3.99 -8.30 16.52
N SER A 92 -3.82 -8.52 17.83
CA SER A 92 -4.92 -8.77 18.77
C SER A 92 -5.93 -7.63 18.87
N ARG A 93 -5.55 -6.36 18.62
CA ARG A 93 -6.51 -5.25 18.61
C ARG A 93 -7.44 -5.36 17.40
N THR A 94 -6.89 -5.63 16.23
CA THR A 94 -7.65 -5.77 14.98
C THR A 94 -8.48 -7.04 14.95
N LYS A 95 -7.98 -8.13 15.54
CA LYS A 95 -8.70 -9.41 15.67
C LYS A 95 -10.06 -9.29 16.37
N ARG A 96 -10.26 -8.26 17.21
CA ARG A 96 -11.55 -7.98 17.90
C ARG A 96 -12.53 -7.15 17.07
N THR A 97 -12.13 -6.69 15.89
CA THR A 97 -12.98 -5.90 14.99
C THR A 97 -13.67 -6.79 13.96
N ARG A 98 -14.47 -6.21 13.06
CA ARG A 98 -15.06 -6.93 11.92
C ARG A 98 -14.09 -7.13 10.76
N LEU A 99 -12.93 -6.47 10.75
CA LEU A 99 -12.00 -6.51 9.63
C LEU A 99 -11.51 -7.93 9.29
N PRO A 100 -11.10 -8.80 10.24
CA PRO A 100 -10.69 -10.17 9.92
C PRO A 100 -11.81 -10.99 9.26
N LEU A 101 -13.07 -10.83 9.70
CA LEU A 101 -14.21 -11.51 9.09
C LEU A 101 -14.43 -11.03 7.66
N ALA A 102 -14.30 -9.72 7.42
CA ALA A 102 -14.43 -9.13 6.09
C ALA A 102 -13.32 -9.60 5.15
N ILE A 103 -12.06 -9.65 5.61
CA ILE A 103 -10.91 -10.19 4.87
C ILE A 103 -11.15 -11.67 4.53
N LYS A 104 -11.48 -12.49 5.54
CA LYS A 104 -11.72 -13.94 5.36
C LYS A 104 -12.81 -14.24 4.33
N SER A 105 -13.85 -13.40 4.26
CA SER A 105 -14.94 -13.57 3.29
C SER A 105 -14.49 -13.43 1.84
N PHE A 106 -13.34 -12.79 1.60
CA PHE A 106 -12.77 -12.58 0.28
C PHE A 106 -11.57 -13.50 0.01
N ASP A 107 -10.58 -13.50 0.91
CA ASP A 107 -9.41 -14.36 0.84
C ASP A 107 -8.94 -14.71 2.26
N GLU A 108 -9.05 -15.97 2.64
CA GLU A 108 -8.60 -16.45 3.96
C GLU A 108 -7.08 -16.35 4.12
N GLN A 109 -6.31 -16.45 3.04
CA GLN A 109 -4.85 -16.32 3.10
C GLN A 109 -4.41 -14.92 3.53
N ALA A 110 -5.24 -13.90 3.27
CA ALA A 110 -4.97 -12.51 3.64
C ALA A 110 -5.11 -12.22 5.14
N LEU A 111 -5.44 -13.23 5.96
CA LEU A 111 -5.32 -13.14 7.41
C LEU A 111 -3.90 -13.40 7.92
N GLU A 112 -3.07 -14.03 7.10
CA GLU A 112 -1.73 -14.46 7.48
C GLU A 112 -0.68 -13.42 7.07
N LEU A 113 0.32 -13.22 7.94
CA LEU A 113 1.39 -12.24 7.67
C LEU A 113 2.16 -12.54 6.38
N SER A 114 2.22 -13.81 5.95
CA SER A 114 2.82 -14.22 4.68
C SER A 114 2.14 -13.60 3.45
N TYR A 115 0.88 -13.18 3.57
CA TYR A 115 0.19 -12.44 2.52
C TYR A 115 0.84 -11.08 2.22
N ARG A 116 1.29 -10.36 3.26
CA ARG A 116 2.06 -9.11 3.12
C ARG A 116 3.30 -9.33 2.26
N GLU A 117 4.03 -10.41 2.54
CA GLU A 117 5.27 -10.72 1.83
C GLU A 117 5.01 -11.08 0.36
N LYS A 118 3.94 -11.83 0.08
CA LYS A 118 3.49 -12.13 -1.28
C LYS A 118 3.15 -10.86 -2.05
N VAL A 119 2.33 -9.99 -1.47
CA VAL A 119 1.93 -8.73 -2.12
C VAL A 119 3.14 -7.79 -2.30
N ALA A 120 4.04 -7.72 -1.32
CA ALA A 120 5.27 -6.94 -1.42
C ALA A 120 6.20 -7.46 -2.52
N ALA A 121 6.29 -8.78 -2.72
CA ALA A 121 7.06 -9.35 -3.83
C ALA A 121 6.52 -8.91 -5.19
N ILE A 122 5.18 -8.88 -5.36
CA ILE A 122 4.54 -8.40 -6.58
C ILE A 122 4.78 -6.89 -6.76
N ALA A 123 4.54 -6.09 -5.72
CA ALA A 123 4.69 -4.64 -5.73
C ALA A 123 6.10 -4.17 -6.14
N ARG A 124 7.14 -4.90 -5.74
CA ARG A 124 8.54 -4.59 -6.09
C ARG A 124 8.84 -4.64 -7.59
N ASN A 125 7.98 -5.29 -8.40
CA ASN A 125 8.09 -5.24 -9.85
C ASN A 125 7.68 -3.88 -10.44
N TYR A 126 6.98 -3.05 -9.68
CA TYR A 126 6.36 -1.82 -10.14
C TYR A 126 6.95 -0.56 -9.48
N LEU A 127 7.16 -0.60 -8.16
CA LEU A 127 7.54 0.56 -7.34
C LEU A 127 8.51 0.17 -6.22
N PRO A 128 9.25 1.13 -5.64
CA PRO A 128 9.89 0.95 -4.35
C PRO A 128 8.87 0.60 -3.26
N VAL A 129 9.19 -0.40 -2.43
CA VAL A 129 8.29 -0.96 -1.41
C VAL A 129 8.89 -0.80 -0.02
N GLY A 130 8.14 -0.15 0.87
CA GLY A 130 8.39 -0.10 2.30
C GLY A 130 7.49 -1.06 3.05
N ILE A 131 8.00 -1.65 4.13
CA ILE A 131 7.24 -2.56 4.99
C ILE A 131 7.03 -1.90 6.35
N SER A 132 5.77 -1.78 6.76
CA SER A 132 5.37 -1.33 8.11
C SER A 132 6.11 -0.06 8.57
N ALA A 133 6.46 0.05 9.85
CA ALA A 133 7.09 1.25 10.42
C ALA A 133 8.37 1.73 9.67
N PRO A 134 9.33 0.87 9.28
CA PRO A 134 10.45 1.29 8.43
C PRO A 134 10.00 1.90 7.09
N GLY A 135 8.99 1.32 6.45
CA GLY A 135 8.41 1.87 5.22
C GLY A 135 7.84 3.28 5.42
N PHE A 136 7.07 3.48 6.48
CA PHE A 136 6.58 4.81 6.86
C PHE A 136 7.71 5.80 7.19
N ALA A 137 8.86 5.31 7.65
CA ALA A 137 10.05 6.12 7.89
C ALA A 137 10.82 6.47 6.60
N GLY A 138 10.51 5.84 5.46
CA GLY A 138 11.15 6.10 4.17
C GLY A 138 12.19 5.06 3.76
N VAL A 139 12.21 3.89 4.43
CA VAL A 139 13.07 2.77 4.06
C VAL A 139 12.34 1.92 3.03
N TYR A 140 12.85 1.93 1.80
CA TYR A 140 12.25 1.22 0.67
C TYR A 140 13.21 0.21 0.05
N SER A 141 12.65 -0.86 -0.50
CA SER A 141 13.35 -1.87 -1.29
C SER A 141 12.75 -1.93 -2.69
N SER A 142 13.59 -2.00 -3.71
CA SER A 142 13.18 -2.23 -5.10
C SER A 142 13.71 -3.58 -5.55
N LYS A 143 13.14 -4.14 -6.64
CA LYS A 143 13.75 -5.31 -7.28
C LYS A 143 15.17 -4.94 -7.70
N VAL A 144 16.16 -5.68 -7.20
CA VAL A 144 17.53 -5.58 -7.69
C VAL A 144 17.50 -6.08 -9.14
N VAL A 145 17.70 -5.19 -10.10
CA VAL A 145 18.01 -5.62 -11.46
C VAL A 145 19.45 -6.13 -11.40
N SER A 146 19.63 -7.44 -11.32
CA SER A 146 20.94 -8.03 -11.58
C SER A 146 21.36 -7.59 -12.98
N ILE A 147 22.45 -6.83 -13.07
CA ILE A 147 23.14 -6.55 -14.32
C ILE A 147 23.78 -7.87 -14.74
N ALA A 148 23.00 -8.79 -15.30
CA ALA A 148 23.53 -9.95 -16.00
C ALA A 148 23.96 -9.48 -17.39
N GLU A 149 25.26 -9.23 -17.51
CA GLU A 149 26.10 -9.44 -18.69
C GLU A 149 25.49 -9.01 -20.04
N LYS A 150 25.72 -7.74 -20.41
CA LYS A 150 26.01 -7.42 -21.81
C LYS A 150 27.47 -7.77 -22.05
N THR A 151 27.71 -8.98 -22.54
CA THR A 151 28.97 -9.37 -23.19
C THR A 151 28.74 -9.40 -24.68
#